data_AF-A0A183J978-F1
#
_entry.id   AF-A0A183J978-F1
#
_cell.length_a   1.000
_cell.length_b   1.000
_cell.length_c   1.000
_cell.angle_alpha   90.00
_cell.angle_beta   90.00
_cell.angle_gamma   90.00
#
_symmetry.space_group_name_H-M   'P 1'
#
loop_
_entity.id
_entity.type
_entity.pdbx_description
1 polymer ?
#
loop_
_entity_poly.entity_id
_entity_poly.type
_entity_poly.pdbx_seq_one_letter_code
_entity_poly.pdbx_strand_id
1 'polypeptide(L)'
;MFQDIPVAVMLRALGAATDREMTSLIGDDEGMMDLFAPSIDEARRMKIFTEKQALSYIGQRVRESKADSFYLKGSPVDDARNFLATYFLGHVPAFNWNMRLKRIYVALMTRRLIQVQLGVCEFDDPDFYGNKRLELAGSLLEILFEDLFKRLNSEV
;
A
#
# COMPACT_ATOMS: atom_id res chain seq x y z
N MET A 1 12.15 0.38 15.17
CA MET A 1 11.30 1.57 14.93
C MET A 1 10.94 1.53 13.45
N PHE A 2 9.68 1.29 13.11
CA PHE A 2 9.26 1.23 11.71
C PHE A 2 9.56 2.59 11.08
N GLN A 3 10.44 2.64 10.08
CA GLN A 3 10.64 3.84 9.29
C GLN A 3 9.57 3.87 8.22
N ASP A 4 8.79 4.94 8.19
CA ASP A 4 7.77 5.15 7.19
C ASP A 4 8.38 5.23 5.78
N ILE A 5 7.62 4.80 4.78
CA ILE A 5 8.02 4.85 3.37
C ILE A 5 7.31 6.04 2.72
N PRO A 6 8.04 6.96 2.07
CA PRO A 6 7.41 8.07 1.38
C PRO A 6 6.45 7.60 0.28
N VAL A 7 5.29 8.25 0.20
CA VAL A 7 4.22 7.90 -0.75
C VAL A 7 4.71 7.91 -2.20
N ALA A 8 5.55 8.86 -2.58
CA ALA A 8 6.13 8.91 -3.93
C ALA A 8 6.98 7.68 -4.26
N VAL A 9 7.69 7.09 -3.28
CA VAL A 9 8.43 5.84 -3.47
C VAL A 9 7.48 4.66 -3.66
N MET A 10 6.40 4.60 -2.88
CA MET A 10 5.37 3.56 -3.01
C MET A 10 4.68 3.62 -4.38
N LEU A 11 4.26 4.81 -4.83
CA LEU A 11 3.64 4.98 -6.15
C LEU A 11 4.60 4.58 -7.28
N ARG A 12 5.89 4.91 -7.16
CA ARG A 12 6.91 4.49 -8.13
C ARG A 12 7.11 2.97 -8.15
N ALA A 13 7.11 2.32 -6.99
CA ALA A 13 7.20 0.86 -6.87
C ALA A 13 5.99 0.13 -7.47
N LEU A 14 4.80 0.74 -7.41
CA LEU A 14 3.57 0.23 -8.02
C LEU A 14 3.48 0.51 -9.54
N GLY A 15 4.54 1.07 -10.14
CA GLY A 15 4.67 1.29 -11.57
C GLY A 15 4.27 2.69 -12.06
N ALA A 16 4.16 3.70 -11.20
CA ALA A 16 4.09 5.10 -11.63
C ALA A 16 5.49 5.61 -11.98
N ALA A 17 5.89 5.53 -13.24
CA ALA A 17 7.29 5.77 -13.61
C ALA A 17 7.67 7.26 -13.59
N THR A 18 6.71 8.13 -13.92
CA THR A 18 6.96 9.57 -14.06
C THR A 18 6.31 10.36 -12.94
N ASP A 19 6.98 11.42 -12.50
CA ASP A 19 6.46 12.33 -11.47
C ASP A 19 5.13 12.95 -11.91
N ARG A 20 4.99 13.23 -13.22
CA ARG A 20 3.75 13.73 -13.83
C ARG A 20 2.60 12.72 -13.76
N GLU A 21 2.86 11.43 -13.95
CA GLU A 21 1.83 10.39 -13.76
C GLU A 21 1.39 10.32 -12.30
N MET A 22 2.33 10.44 -11.35
CA MET A 22 2.00 10.44 -9.92
C MET A 22 1.15 11.66 -9.54
N THR A 23 1.52 12.87 -9.95
CA THR A 23 0.74 14.07 -9.65
C THR A 23 -0.65 13.99 -10.30
N SER A 24 -0.75 13.60 -11.56
CA SER A 24 -2.03 13.50 -12.27
C SER A 24 -2.97 12.44 -11.68
N LEU A 25 -2.43 11.33 -11.14
CA LEU A 25 -3.23 10.32 -10.44
C LEU A 25 -3.84 10.85 -9.13
N ILE A 26 -3.15 11.78 -8.47
CA ILE A 26 -3.62 12.39 -7.22
C ILE A 26 -4.60 13.51 -7.56
N GLY A 27 -4.18 14.50 -8.34
CA GLY A 27 -4.99 15.62 -8.79
C GLY A 27 -4.17 16.69 -9.51
N ASP A 28 -4.84 17.43 -10.38
CA ASP A 28 -4.23 18.48 -11.19
C ASP A 28 -4.37 19.88 -10.56
N ASP A 29 -4.97 19.99 -9.36
CA ASP A 29 -5.14 21.26 -8.65
C ASP A 29 -3.80 21.75 -8.07
N GLU A 30 -3.52 23.04 -8.21
CA GLU A 30 -2.26 23.67 -7.75
C GLU A 30 -2.00 23.40 -6.25
N GLY A 31 -3.02 23.58 -5.41
CA GLY A 31 -2.91 23.29 -3.97
C GLY A 31 -2.64 21.82 -3.65
N MET A 32 -3.08 20.87 -4.49
CA MET A 32 -2.75 19.45 -4.29
C MET A 32 -1.31 19.15 -4.70
N MET A 33 -0.84 19.77 -5.79
CA MET A 33 0.54 19.62 -6.24
C MET A 33 1.54 20.17 -5.22
N ASP A 34 1.26 21.33 -4.65
CA ASP A 34 2.13 21.97 -3.65
C ASP A 34 2.29 21.12 -2.39
N LEU A 35 1.20 20.50 -1.92
CA LEU A 35 1.23 19.62 -0.75
C LEU A 35 1.91 18.27 -1.04
N PHE A 36 1.88 17.79 -2.29
CA PHE A 36 2.51 16.53 -2.67
C PHE A 36 4.00 16.68 -3.06
N ALA A 37 4.41 17.86 -3.53
CA ALA A 37 5.78 18.13 -3.99
C ALA A 37 6.88 17.73 -2.97
N PRO A 38 6.73 17.95 -1.65
CA PRO A 38 7.72 17.51 -0.67
C PRO A 38 7.99 16.00 -0.69
N SER A 39 6.97 15.17 -0.96
CA SER A 39 7.13 13.72 -1.03
C SER A 39 7.94 13.29 -2.25
N ILE A 40 7.75 13.99 -3.39
CA ILE A 40 8.55 13.78 -4.59
C ILE A 40 10.01 14.19 -4.33
N ASP A 41 10.22 15.34 -3.68
CA ASP A 41 11.56 15.83 -3.37
C ASP A 41 12.30 14.91 -2.40
N GLU A 42 11.61 14.31 -1.43
CA GLU A 42 12.18 13.29 -0.56
C GLU A 42 12.62 12.04 -1.35
N ALA A 43 11.79 11.55 -2.28
CA ALA A 43 12.15 10.45 -3.16
C ALA A 43 13.38 10.78 -4.05
N ARG A 44 13.48 12.03 -4.53
CA ARG A 44 14.65 12.52 -5.28
C ARG A 44 15.90 12.62 -4.41
N ARG A 45 15.79 13.10 -3.17
CA ARG A 45 16.90 13.15 -2.20
C ARG A 45 17.45 11.75 -1.90
N MET A 46 16.58 10.75 -1.86
CA MET A 46 16.97 9.34 -1.72
C MET A 46 17.51 8.72 -3.02
N LYS A 47 17.59 9.48 -4.13
CA LYS A 47 18.07 9.04 -5.45
C LYS A 47 17.25 7.90 -6.07
N ILE A 48 15.94 7.87 -5.81
CA ILE A 48 15.03 6.85 -6.33
C ILE A 48 14.29 7.42 -7.54
N PHE A 49 14.71 7.00 -8.74
CA PHE A 49 14.15 7.48 -10.02
C PHE A 49 13.44 6.39 -10.83
N THR A 50 13.72 5.12 -10.55
CA THR A 50 13.16 3.98 -11.30
C THR A 50 12.31 3.07 -10.42
N GLU A 51 11.38 2.33 -11.03
CA GLU A 51 10.60 1.29 -10.35
C GLU A 51 11.51 0.28 -9.65
N LYS A 52 12.56 -0.20 -10.33
CA LYS A 52 13.51 -1.17 -9.77
C LYS A 52 14.21 -0.66 -8.52
N GLN A 53 14.61 0.61 -8.50
CA GLN A 53 15.21 1.23 -7.32
C GLN A 53 14.21 1.34 -6.17
N ALA A 54 12.97 1.74 -6.46
CA ALA A 54 11.92 1.82 -5.45
C ALA A 54 11.60 0.44 -4.86
N LEU A 55 11.48 -0.59 -5.70
CA LEU A 55 11.29 -1.97 -5.27
C LEU A 55 12.48 -2.48 -4.46
N SER A 56 13.72 -2.19 -4.88
CA SER A 56 14.92 -2.58 -4.12
C SER A 56 14.93 -1.94 -2.73
N TYR A 57 14.55 -0.66 -2.62
CA TYR A 57 14.48 0.07 -1.35
C TYR A 57 13.43 -0.52 -0.41
N ILE A 58 12.24 -0.82 -0.93
CA ILE A 58 11.17 -1.46 -0.16
C ILE A 58 11.58 -2.88 0.24
N GLY A 59 12.17 -3.64 -0.69
CA GLY A 59 12.62 -5.01 -0.47
C GLY A 59 13.64 -5.11 0.64
N GLN A 60 14.64 -4.22 0.66
CA GLN A 60 15.61 -4.15 1.74
C GLN A 60 14.94 -3.93 3.09
N ARG A 61 13.96 -3.02 3.19
CA ARG A 61 13.20 -2.78 4.43
C ARG A 61 12.34 -3.95 4.84
N VAL A 62 11.72 -4.65 3.89
CA VAL A 62 10.92 -5.85 4.17
C VAL A 62 11.81 -6.94 4.81
N ARG A 63 13.05 -7.08 4.33
CA ARG A 63 14.04 -8.02 4.89
C ARG A 63 14.51 -7.61 6.28
N GLU A 64 14.73 -6.32 6.50
CA GLU A 64 15.10 -5.77 7.82
C GLU A 64 13.96 -5.93 8.84
N SER A 65 12.71 -5.93 8.38
CA SER A 65 11.51 -5.97 9.24
C SER A 65 11.05 -7.39 9.62
N LYS A 66 11.50 -8.47 8.97
CA LYS A 66 11.02 -9.84 9.27
C LYS A 66 12.16 -10.83 9.51
N ALA A 67 12.11 -11.42 10.70
CA ALA A 67 12.88 -12.57 11.16
C ALA A 67 12.44 -13.91 10.52
N ASP A 68 11.34 -13.93 9.77
CA ASP A 68 10.81 -15.14 9.14
C ASP A 68 11.33 -15.31 7.71
N SER A 69 12.32 -16.20 7.56
CA SER A 69 12.95 -16.64 6.30
C SER A 69 12.00 -17.23 5.25
N PHE A 70 10.70 -17.35 5.53
CA PHE A 70 9.73 -17.96 4.62
C PHE A 70 9.48 -17.13 3.34
N TYR A 71 9.76 -15.82 3.41
CA TYR A 71 9.46 -14.85 2.36
C TYR A 71 10.70 -14.35 1.60
N LEU A 72 11.90 -14.63 2.12
CA LEU A 72 13.17 -14.29 1.47
C LEU A 72 13.57 -15.41 0.51
N LYS A 73 13.01 -15.41 -0.69
CA LYS A 73 13.41 -16.34 -1.75
C LYS A 73 13.63 -15.58 -3.04
N GLY A 74 14.72 -14.83 -3.11
CA GLY A 74 15.14 -14.19 -4.36
C GLY A 74 15.94 -12.91 -4.20
N SER A 75 15.82 -12.04 -5.20
CA SER A 75 16.34 -10.67 -5.19
C SER A 75 15.47 -9.79 -4.28
N PRO A 76 16.02 -8.74 -3.63
CA PRO A 76 15.21 -7.79 -2.85
C PRO A 76 14.04 -7.20 -3.66
N VAL A 77 14.20 -7.08 -4.98
CA VAL A 77 13.15 -6.61 -5.89
C VAL A 77 11.97 -7.59 -5.96
N ASP A 78 12.24 -8.89 -6.00
CA ASP A 78 11.19 -9.92 -6.10
C ASP A 78 10.45 -10.07 -4.77
N ASP A 79 11.18 -9.98 -3.65
CA ASP A 79 10.59 -9.96 -2.31
C ASP A 79 9.65 -8.75 -2.15
N ALA A 80 10.07 -7.56 -2.61
CA ALA A 80 9.23 -6.37 -2.62
C ALA A 80 7.97 -6.56 -3.48
N ARG A 81 8.10 -7.17 -4.65
CA ARG A 81 6.97 -7.45 -5.54
C ARG A 81 5.99 -8.42 -4.89
N ASN A 82 6.48 -9.51 -4.29
CA ASN A 82 5.67 -10.46 -3.54
C ASN A 82 4.96 -9.78 -2.37
N PHE A 83 5.67 -8.94 -1.63
CA PHE A 83 5.10 -8.17 -0.52
C PHE A 83 3.97 -7.25 -0.98
N LEU A 84 4.21 -6.47 -2.05
CA LEU A 84 3.23 -5.55 -2.61
C LEU A 84 2.04 -6.28 -3.25
N ALA A 85 2.23 -7.49 -3.79
CA ALA A 85 1.16 -8.28 -4.38
C ALA A 85 0.26 -8.95 -3.32
N THR A 86 0.85 -9.52 -2.27
CA THR A 86 0.11 -10.38 -1.32
C THR A 86 -0.36 -9.63 -0.08
N TYR A 87 0.51 -8.77 0.49
CA TYR A 87 0.25 -8.15 1.80
C TYR A 87 -0.26 -6.73 1.70
N PHE A 88 0.37 -5.91 0.86
CA PHE A 88 -0.06 -4.53 0.68
C PHE A 88 -1.42 -4.48 -0.02
N LEU A 89 -2.44 -3.93 0.64
CA LEU A 89 -3.81 -3.92 0.12
C LEU A 89 -4.25 -5.32 -0.38
N GLY A 90 -4.15 -6.35 0.49
CA GLY A 90 -4.42 -7.75 0.13
C GLY A 90 -5.83 -8.01 -0.43
N HIS A 91 -6.78 -7.14 -0.14
CA HIS A 91 -8.14 -7.19 -0.71
C HIS A 91 -8.22 -6.67 -2.16
N VAL A 92 -7.22 -5.94 -2.64
CA VAL A 92 -7.14 -5.46 -4.03
C VAL A 92 -6.35 -6.48 -4.84
N PRO A 93 -6.95 -7.10 -5.88
CA PRO A 93 -6.26 -8.12 -6.64
C PRO A 93 -5.11 -7.52 -7.47
N ALA A 94 -4.02 -8.28 -7.60
CA ALA A 94 -2.93 -8.01 -8.52
C ALA A 94 -2.76 -9.23 -9.46
N PHE A 95 -3.03 -9.04 -10.75
CA PHE A 95 -2.93 -10.10 -11.75
C PHE A 95 -1.63 -9.96 -12.54
N ASN A 96 -0.87 -11.03 -12.71
CA ASN A 96 0.36 -11.04 -13.52
C ASN A 96 1.33 -9.89 -13.16
N TRP A 97 1.52 -9.61 -11.87
CA TRP A 97 2.35 -8.50 -11.37
C TRP A 97 1.88 -7.09 -11.80
N ASN A 98 0.69 -6.97 -12.37
CA ASN A 98 0.08 -5.69 -12.67
C ASN A 98 -0.55 -5.11 -11.40
N MET A 99 0.11 -4.07 -10.86
CA MET A 99 -0.31 -3.38 -9.63
C MET A 99 -1.11 -2.10 -9.92
N ARG A 100 -1.64 -1.92 -11.13
CA ARG A 100 -2.37 -0.70 -11.52
C ARG A 100 -3.54 -0.37 -10.62
N LEU A 101 -4.34 -1.36 -10.21
CA LEU A 101 -5.47 -1.13 -9.30
C LEU A 101 -4.99 -0.65 -7.92
N LYS A 102 -3.95 -1.29 -7.38
CA LYS A 102 -3.33 -0.87 -6.12
C LYS A 102 -2.75 0.54 -6.21
N ARG A 103 -2.09 0.87 -7.32
CA ARG A 103 -1.58 2.22 -7.61
C ARG A 103 -2.68 3.28 -7.57
N ILE A 104 -3.80 3.03 -8.26
CA ILE A 104 -4.95 3.94 -8.27
C ILE A 104 -5.54 4.07 -6.87
N TYR A 105 -5.66 2.95 -6.15
CA TYR A 105 -6.19 2.94 -4.79
C TYR A 105 -5.36 3.82 -3.84
N VAL A 106 -4.03 3.67 -3.88
CA VAL A 106 -3.11 4.50 -3.08
C VAL A 106 -3.20 5.97 -3.47
N ALA A 107 -3.23 6.29 -4.77
CA ALA A 107 -3.38 7.66 -5.23
C ALA A 107 -4.70 8.30 -4.76
N LEU A 108 -5.78 7.52 -4.70
CA LEU A 108 -7.06 7.99 -4.18
C LEU A 108 -7.03 8.20 -2.67
N MET A 109 -6.37 7.32 -1.91
CA MET A 109 -6.14 7.51 -0.47
C MET A 109 -5.37 8.81 -0.20
N THR A 110 -4.31 9.06 -0.97
CA THR A 110 -3.46 10.25 -0.80
C THR A 110 -4.19 11.51 -1.22
N ARG A 111 -4.99 11.45 -2.30
CA ARG A 111 -5.85 12.55 -2.73
C ARG A 111 -6.84 12.93 -1.64
N ARG A 112 -7.54 11.97 -1.02
CA ARG A 112 -8.51 12.25 0.04
C ARG A 112 -7.85 12.93 1.24
N LEU A 113 -6.67 12.46 1.64
CA LEU A 113 -5.91 13.08 2.73
C LEU A 113 -5.57 14.55 2.42
N ILE A 114 -5.10 14.83 1.20
CA ILE A 114 -4.80 16.20 0.76
C ILE A 114 -6.06 17.05 0.67
N GLN A 115 -7.19 16.50 0.20
CA GLN A 115 -8.47 17.20 0.15
C GLN A 115 -8.96 17.63 1.54
N VAL A 116 -8.75 16.78 2.55
CA VAL A 116 -9.05 17.12 3.94
C VAL A 116 -8.11 18.23 4.44
N GLN A 117 -6.82 18.15 4.15
CA GLN A 117 -5.84 19.20 4.49
C GLN A 117 -6.21 20.56 3.88
N LEU A 118 -6.72 20.57 2.64
CA LEU A 118 -7.17 21.77 1.92
C LEU A 118 -8.56 22.26 2.35
N GLY A 119 -9.27 21.52 3.23
CA GLY A 119 -10.63 21.86 3.65
C GLY A 119 -11.71 21.64 2.58
N VAL A 120 -11.40 20.90 1.50
CA VAL A 120 -12.35 20.55 0.44
C VAL A 120 -13.28 19.41 0.90
N CYS A 121 -12.76 18.53 1.76
CA CYS A 121 -13.49 17.41 2.34
C CYS A 121 -13.43 17.50 3.87
N GLU A 122 -14.52 17.12 4.54
CA GLU A 122 -14.53 16.98 6.00
C GLU A 122 -13.85 15.67 6.42
N PHE A 123 -13.49 15.58 7.70
CA PHE A 123 -13.00 14.34 8.29
C PHE A 123 -14.12 13.30 8.32
N ASP A 124 -13.78 12.04 8.03
CA ASP A 124 -14.75 10.94 8.13
C ASP A 124 -15.17 10.73 9.58
N ASP A 125 -16.49 10.71 9.85
CA ASP A 125 -17.05 10.43 11.17
C ASP A 125 -16.94 8.93 11.50
N PRO A 126 -16.18 8.54 12.54
CA PRO A 126 -16.07 7.14 12.94
C PRO A 126 -17.40 6.56 13.42
N ASP A 127 -18.35 7.36 13.87
CA ASP A 127 -19.64 6.93 14.44
C ASP A 127 -20.79 6.87 13.43
N PHE A 128 -20.54 7.27 12.19
CA PHE A 128 -21.50 7.07 11.10
C PHE A 128 -21.80 5.58 10.91
N TYR A 129 -23.06 5.17 11.15
CA TYR A 129 -23.49 3.77 11.06
C TYR A 129 -23.20 3.10 9.72
N GLY A 130 -23.14 3.86 8.61
CA GLY A 130 -22.79 3.31 7.30
C GLY A 130 -21.34 2.79 7.20
N ASN A 131 -20.45 3.22 8.11
CA ASN A 131 -19.08 2.71 8.20
C ASN A 131 -18.95 1.52 9.16
N LYS A 132 -19.98 1.24 9.99
CA LYS A 132 -19.97 0.14 10.95
C LYS A 132 -20.37 -1.17 10.27
N ARG A 133 -19.65 -2.25 10.54
CA ARG A 133 -19.99 -3.61 10.11
C ARG A 133 -20.35 -4.44 11.34
N LEU A 134 -21.56 -4.98 11.35
CA LEU A 134 -22.04 -5.84 12.45
C LEU A 134 -21.67 -7.29 12.14
N GLU A 135 -20.72 -7.83 12.91
CA GLU A 135 -20.39 -9.24 12.88
C GLU A 135 -21.43 -10.03 13.70
N LEU A 136 -22.02 -11.04 13.08
CA LEU A 136 -23.05 -11.88 13.70
C LEU A 136 -22.44 -13.19 14.18
N ALA A 137 -23.18 -13.95 14.99
CA ALA A 137 -22.72 -15.25 15.48
C ALA A 137 -22.28 -16.20 14.34
N GLY A 138 -22.92 -16.11 13.17
CA GLY A 138 -22.56 -16.89 11.99
C GLY A 138 -21.15 -16.61 11.46
N SER A 139 -20.81 -15.33 11.20
CA SER A 139 -19.48 -14.96 10.67
C SER A 139 -18.37 -15.25 11.67
N LEU A 140 -18.64 -15.09 12.97
CA LEU A 140 -17.69 -15.46 14.03
C LEU A 140 -17.42 -16.98 14.07
N LEU A 141 -18.47 -17.79 13.93
CA LEU A 141 -18.32 -19.25 13.88
C LEU A 141 -17.62 -19.71 12.59
N GLU A 142 -17.87 -19.04 11.46
CA GLU A 142 -17.22 -19.34 10.17
C GLU A 142 -15.70 -19.15 10.26
N ILE A 143 -15.23 -18.01 10.77
CA ILE A 143 -13.80 -17.72 10.93
C ILE A 143 -13.15 -18.74 11.88
N LEU A 144 -13.81 -19.04 13.01
CA LEU A 144 -13.30 -20.04 13.96
C LEU A 144 -13.22 -21.44 13.35
N PHE A 145 -14.24 -21.85 12.60
CA PHE A 145 -14.27 -23.14 11.93
C PHE A 145 -13.17 -23.23 10.86
N GLU A 146 -12.99 -22.18 10.04
CA GLU A 146 -11.95 -22.13 9.02
C GLU A 146 -10.55 -22.32 9.63
N ASP A 147 -10.24 -21.62 10.73
CA ASP A 147 -8.94 -21.72 11.40
C ASP A 147 -8.71 -23.10 12.01
N LEU A 148 -9.70 -23.66 12.71
CA LEU A 148 -9.61 -24.99 13.31
C LEU A 148 -9.49 -26.09 12.23
N PHE A 149 -10.19 -25.94 11.12
CA PHE A 149 -10.14 -26.89 10.01
C PHE A 149 -8.79 -26.85 9.27
N LYS A 150 -8.24 -25.65 9.03
CA LYS A 150 -6.88 -25.51 8.50
C LYS A 150 -5.84 -26.14 9.43
N ARG A 151 -5.98 -25.93 10.74
CA ARG A 151 -5.09 -26.52 11.74
C ARG A 151 -5.15 -28.05 11.72
N LEU A 152 -6.36 -28.62 11.70
CA LEU A 152 -6.56 -30.06 11.58
C LEU A 152 -5.85 -30.62 10.33
N ASN A 153 -6.03 -30.00 9.16
CA ASN A 153 -5.38 -30.42 7.91
C ASN A 153 -3.85 -30.25 7.90
N SER A 154 -3.30 -29.43 8.82
CA SER A 154 -1.85 -29.27 8.95
C SER A 154 -1.21 -30.25 9.94
N GLU A 155 -2.00 -30.79 10.88
CA GLU A 155 -1.56 -31.75 11.90
C GLU A 155 -1.69 -33.21 11.43
N VAL A 156 -2.62 -33.50 10.50
CA VAL A 156 -2.81 -34.80 9.83
C VAL A 156 -1.90 -34.92 8.62
#